data_AF-A0A2V9LJU3-F1
#
_entry.id   AF-A0A2V9LJU3-F1
#
_cell.length_a   1.000
_cell.length_b   1.000
_cell.length_c   1.000
_cell.angle_alpha   90.00
_cell.angle_beta   90.00
_cell.angle_gamma   90.00
#
_symmetry.space_group_name_H-M   'P 1'
#
loop_
_entity.id
_entity.type
_entity.pdbx_description
1 polymer ?
#
loop_
_entity_poly.entity_id
_entity_poly.type
_entity_poly.pdbx_seq_one_letter_code
_entity_poly.pdbx_strand_id
1 'polypeptide(L)'
;MAEKNLLELSRRELLESGLAAGAALVGSNAAAAAAAPELQIGPGIYKSIGVRPVINCRGTFTIISGSTSLPELKKAMEEASRHYVQLDELMEAVSRRLAQLTGAEWGIVTAGCAAAQTLATCACVAGADPERMQRLPNLEGMKNEVVIPRHSRN
;
A
#
# COMPACT_ATOMS: atom_id res chain seq x y z
N MET A 1 -46.32 43.81 4.60
CA MET A 1 -45.08 43.10 5.01
C MET A 1 -44.17 43.11 3.81
N ALA A 2 -42.97 43.67 3.96
CA ALA A 2 -42.12 44.16 2.88
C ALA A 2 -41.50 43.04 2.02
N GLU A 3 -41.50 43.26 0.70
CA GLU A 3 -40.83 42.44 -0.30
C GLU A 3 -39.31 42.58 -0.13
N LYS A 4 -38.63 41.52 0.33
CA LYS A 4 -37.17 41.54 0.49
C LYS A 4 -36.49 41.38 -0.87
N ASN A 5 -35.49 42.21 -1.13
CA ASN A 5 -34.65 42.14 -2.32
C ASN A 5 -33.76 40.88 -2.28
N LEU A 6 -33.41 40.33 -3.46
CA LEU A 6 -32.67 39.06 -3.60
C LEU A 6 -31.31 39.02 -2.87
N LEU A 7 -30.75 40.20 -2.55
CA LEU A 7 -29.46 40.38 -1.88
C LEU A 7 -29.54 40.25 -0.34
N GLU A 8 -30.73 40.23 0.25
CA GLU A 8 -30.93 40.14 1.71
C GLU A 8 -31.36 38.75 2.20
N LEU A 9 -31.40 37.76 1.31
CA LEU A 9 -31.78 36.39 1.66
C LEU A 9 -30.67 35.71 2.46
N SER A 10 -31.04 35.17 3.62
CA SER A 10 -30.15 34.34 4.43
C SER A 10 -29.89 33.00 3.73
N ARG A 11 -28.68 32.43 3.94
CA ARG A 11 -28.30 31.10 3.38
C ARG A 11 -29.32 30.00 3.69
N ARG A 12 -30.05 30.12 4.80
CA ARG A 12 -31.11 29.18 5.22
C ARG A 12 -32.38 29.30 4.36
N GLU A 13 -32.78 30.52 4.02
CA GLU A 13 -33.96 30.81 3.16
C GLU A 13 -33.70 30.40 1.70
N LEU A 14 -32.44 30.43 1.26
CA LEU A 14 -32.02 29.96 -0.08
C LEU A 14 -32.11 28.42 -0.24
N LEU A 15 -31.94 27.67 0.85
CA LEU A 15 -32.08 26.21 0.87
C LEU A 15 -33.54 25.76 0.91
N GLU A 16 -34.40 26.50 1.63
CA GLU A 16 -35.83 26.20 1.73
C GLU A 16 -36.62 26.59 0.47
N SER A 17 -36.17 27.60 -0.30
CA SER A 17 -36.82 28.04 -1.55
C SER A 17 -36.54 27.16 -2.78
N GLY A 18 -35.75 26.10 -2.65
CA GLY A 18 -35.48 25.15 -3.74
C GLY A 18 -34.66 25.69 -4.91
N LEU A 19 -34.26 26.97 -4.91
CA LEU A 19 -33.49 27.60 -6.00
C LEU A 19 -32.06 27.05 -6.13
N ALA A 20 -31.51 26.46 -5.07
CA ALA A 20 -30.18 25.85 -5.12
C ALA A 20 -30.12 24.58 -5.99
N ALA A 21 -31.26 23.98 -6.35
CA ALA A 21 -31.32 22.83 -7.26
C ALA A 21 -31.19 23.23 -8.74
N GLY A 22 -31.32 24.51 -9.09
CA GLY A 22 -31.40 24.97 -10.49
C GLY A 22 -30.12 25.54 -11.10
N ALA A 23 -29.08 25.81 -10.30
CA ALA A 23 -27.90 26.59 -10.75
C ALA A 23 -26.60 25.78 -10.94
N ALA A 24 -26.66 24.45 -10.90
CA ALA A 24 -25.48 23.60 -11.12
C ALA A 24 -25.46 22.90 -12.50
N LEU A 25 -26.28 23.34 -13.46
CA LEU A 25 -26.32 22.79 -14.83
C LEU A 25 -25.55 23.60 -15.88
N VAL A 26 -24.73 24.59 -15.49
CA VAL A 26 -23.88 25.33 -16.42
C VAL A 26 -22.45 25.33 -15.90
N GLY A 27 -21.60 24.52 -16.54
CA GLY A 27 -20.16 24.54 -16.30
C GLY A 27 -19.53 23.22 -15.92
N SER A 28 -19.99 22.10 -16.48
CA SER A 28 -19.10 20.97 -16.71
C SER A 28 -18.04 21.38 -17.72
N ASN A 29 -17.03 22.14 -17.25
CA ASN A 29 -15.67 21.93 -17.72
C ASN A 29 -15.29 20.52 -17.24
N ALA A 30 -15.82 19.51 -17.95
CA ALA A 30 -15.01 18.36 -18.29
C ALA A 30 -13.86 18.93 -19.13
N ALA A 31 -12.90 19.57 -18.44
CA ALA A 31 -11.53 19.57 -18.89
C ALA A 31 -11.32 18.11 -19.26
N ALA A 32 -11.18 17.89 -20.57
CA ALA A 32 -11.05 16.58 -21.15
C ALA A 32 -10.23 15.75 -20.18
N ALA A 33 -10.79 14.63 -19.71
CA ALA A 33 -9.96 13.56 -19.20
C ALA A 33 -9.06 13.21 -20.39
N ALA A 34 -7.99 13.96 -20.56
CA ALA A 34 -6.98 13.73 -21.56
C ALA A 34 -6.59 12.29 -21.28
N ALA A 35 -6.89 11.41 -22.24
CA ALA A 35 -6.66 9.99 -22.12
C ALA A 35 -5.30 9.83 -21.46
N ALA A 36 -5.27 9.22 -20.26
CA ALA A 36 -4.02 9.04 -19.54
C ALA A 36 -3.05 8.40 -20.54
N PRO A 37 -1.86 9.00 -20.76
CA PRO A 37 -0.93 8.52 -21.77
C PRO A 37 -0.76 7.00 -21.65
N GLU A 38 -0.87 6.31 -22.77
CA GLU A 38 -0.81 4.85 -22.81
C GLU A 38 0.52 4.38 -22.18
N LEU A 39 0.43 3.39 -21.28
CA LEU A 39 1.58 2.85 -20.59
C LEU A 39 2.56 2.24 -21.61
N GLN A 40 3.76 2.78 -21.69
CA GLN A 40 4.78 2.28 -22.62
C GLN A 40 5.65 1.22 -21.94
N ILE A 41 5.47 -0.05 -22.32
CA ILE A 41 6.34 -1.12 -21.84
C ILE A 41 7.71 -1.02 -22.53
N GLY A 42 8.73 -0.55 -21.80
CA GLY A 42 10.09 -0.38 -22.32
C GLY A 42 10.91 0.67 -21.56
N PRO A 43 12.04 1.14 -22.13
CA PRO A 43 12.90 2.15 -21.49
C PRO A 43 12.18 3.47 -21.13
N GLY A 44 11.03 3.75 -21.76
CA GLY A 44 10.20 4.93 -21.54
C GLY A 44 9.10 4.77 -20.48
N ILE A 45 8.99 3.61 -19.80
CA ILE A 45 7.85 3.29 -18.92
C ILE A 45 7.52 4.37 -17.90
N TYR A 46 8.52 4.86 -17.15
CA TYR A 46 8.30 5.92 -16.16
C TYR A 46 7.95 7.26 -16.81
N LYS A 47 8.57 7.60 -17.96
CA LYS A 47 8.25 8.84 -18.68
C LYS A 47 6.81 8.84 -19.20
N SER A 48 6.31 7.68 -19.62
CA SER A 48 4.92 7.54 -20.09
C SER A 48 3.89 7.87 -19.02
N ILE A 49 4.22 7.66 -17.74
CA ILE A 49 3.38 8.04 -16.60
C ILE A 49 3.79 9.38 -15.96
N GLY A 50 4.57 10.21 -16.67
CA GLY A 50 5.01 11.53 -16.19
C GLY A 50 6.11 11.52 -15.14
N VAL A 51 6.73 10.37 -14.86
CA VAL A 51 7.81 10.21 -13.88
C VAL A 51 9.18 10.30 -14.56
N ARG A 52 10.05 11.17 -14.04
CA ARG A 52 11.43 11.33 -14.54
C ARG A 52 12.33 10.22 -13.98
N PRO A 53 12.95 9.37 -14.83
CA PRO A 53 13.97 8.42 -14.38
C PRO A 53 15.21 9.14 -13.86
N VAL A 54 15.90 8.55 -12.87
CA VAL A 54 17.13 9.09 -12.28
C VAL A 54 18.26 8.07 -12.34
N ILE A 55 19.50 8.55 -12.43
CA ILE A 55 20.69 7.72 -12.25
C ILE A 55 21.06 7.78 -10.77
N ASN A 56 20.94 6.65 -10.09
CA ASN A 56 21.24 6.55 -8.67
C ASN A 56 22.73 6.23 -8.43
N CYS A 57 23.49 7.22 -7.95
CA CYS A 57 24.88 7.07 -7.52
C CYS A 57 25.05 7.22 -5.99
N ARG A 58 23.96 7.12 -5.21
CA ARG A 58 23.94 7.32 -3.75
C ARG A 58 23.69 6.04 -2.95
N GLY A 59 23.48 4.90 -3.63
CA GLY A 59 23.19 3.61 -2.98
C GLY A 59 21.70 3.42 -2.70
N THR A 60 21.36 2.73 -1.61
CA THR A 60 19.98 2.26 -1.34
C THR A 60 19.12 3.33 -0.66
N PHE A 61 18.74 4.37 -1.39
CA PHE A 61 17.88 5.43 -0.88
C PHE A 61 16.40 5.10 -1.11
N THR A 62 15.60 5.11 -0.05
CA THR A 62 14.16 4.80 -0.08
C THR A 62 13.37 5.73 -0.99
N ILE A 63 13.70 7.03 -0.97
CA ILE A 63 13.02 8.05 -1.81
C ILE A 63 13.18 7.83 -3.32
N ILE A 64 14.13 6.99 -3.74
CA ILE A 64 14.40 6.65 -5.15
C ILE A 64 14.28 5.14 -5.41
N SER A 65 13.40 4.46 -4.67
CA SER A 65 13.04 3.04 -4.89
C SER A 65 14.14 2.02 -4.58
N GLY A 66 15.24 2.40 -3.92
CA GLY A 66 16.29 1.47 -3.50
C GLY A 66 17.10 0.88 -4.67
N SER A 67 17.22 -0.45 -4.70
CA SER A 67 18.05 -1.19 -5.67
C SER A 67 17.24 -1.76 -6.82
N THR A 68 17.87 -1.87 -7.99
CA THR A 68 17.28 -2.56 -9.14
C THR A 68 17.49 -4.08 -9.07
N SER A 69 16.46 -4.85 -9.42
CA SER A 69 16.54 -6.32 -9.50
C SER A 69 17.55 -6.80 -10.55
N LEU A 70 18.24 -7.90 -10.24
CA LEU A 70 19.16 -8.59 -11.13
C LEU A 70 18.44 -9.14 -12.39
N PRO A 71 19.13 -9.28 -13.54
CA PRO A 71 18.54 -9.84 -14.77
C PRO A 71 17.93 -11.24 -14.58
N GLU A 72 18.55 -12.08 -13.76
CA GLU A 72 18.11 -13.45 -13.47
C GLU A 72 16.79 -13.44 -12.70
N LEU A 73 16.64 -12.54 -11.73
CA LEU A 73 15.40 -12.36 -10.97
C LEU A 73 14.25 -11.91 -11.88
N LYS A 74 14.51 -10.96 -12.80
CA LYS A 74 13.50 -10.48 -13.75
C LYS A 74 12.98 -11.62 -14.64
N LYS A 75 13.88 -12.47 -15.14
CA LYS A 75 13.51 -13.67 -15.92
C LYS A 75 12.69 -14.66 -15.10
N ALA A 76 13.09 -14.91 -13.85
CA ALA A 76 12.37 -15.81 -12.97
C ALA A 76 10.95 -15.30 -12.64
N MET A 77 10.78 -13.98 -12.41
CA MET A 77 9.48 -13.37 -12.17
C MET A 77 8.55 -13.46 -13.40
N GLU A 78 9.09 -13.19 -14.59
CA GLU A 78 8.36 -13.33 -15.85
C GLU A 78 7.84 -14.76 -16.02
N GLU A 79 8.69 -15.77 -15.78
CA GLU A 79 8.31 -17.18 -15.91
C GLU A 79 7.30 -17.61 -14.84
N ALA A 80 7.52 -17.19 -13.58
CA ALA A 80 6.63 -17.49 -12.46
C ALA A 80 5.21 -16.95 -12.70
N SER A 81 5.08 -15.80 -13.39
CA SER A 81 3.78 -15.18 -13.68
C SER A 81 2.86 -16.03 -14.60
N ARG A 82 3.40 -17.08 -15.23
CA ARG A 82 2.69 -17.95 -16.19
C ARG A 82 2.10 -19.21 -15.57
N HIS A 83 2.29 -19.41 -14.26
CA HIS A 83 1.98 -20.65 -13.57
C HIS A 83 1.13 -20.41 -12.33
N TYR A 84 0.25 -21.36 -12.03
CA TYR A 84 -0.42 -21.44 -10.73
C TYR A 84 0.30 -22.47 -9.87
N VAL A 85 0.42 -22.18 -8.58
CA VAL A 85 1.03 -23.08 -7.58
C VAL A 85 0.19 -23.10 -6.31
N GLN A 86 0.29 -24.17 -5.56
CA GLN A 86 -0.25 -24.22 -4.20
C GLN A 86 0.68 -23.39 -3.30
N LEU A 87 0.11 -22.42 -2.57
CA LEU A 87 0.92 -21.46 -1.82
C LEU A 87 1.64 -22.05 -0.62
N ASP A 88 1.05 -23.00 0.11
CA ASP A 88 1.71 -23.67 1.24
C ASP A 88 2.96 -24.46 0.80
N GLU A 89 2.91 -25.15 -0.33
CA GLU A 89 4.05 -25.85 -0.93
C GLU A 89 5.15 -24.87 -1.36
N LEU A 90 4.76 -23.75 -1.97
CA LEU A 90 5.69 -22.67 -2.32
C LEU A 90 6.36 -22.11 -1.07
N MET A 91 5.57 -21.81 -0.02
CA MET A 91 6.08 -21.28 1.24
C MET A 91 7.08 -22.26 1.87
N GLU A 92 6.73 -23.54 1.94
CA GLU A 92 7.58 -24.59 2.51
C GLU A 92 8.90 -24.75 1.72
N ALA A 93 8.86 -24.68 0.39
CA ALA A 93 10.07 -24.67 -0.45
C ALA A 93 10.94 -23.42 -0.23
N VAL A 94 10.33 -22.24 -0.13
CA VAL A 94 11.02 -20.98 0.14
C VAL A 94 11.65 -21.00 1.54
N SER A 95 10.94 -21.49 2.55
CA SER A 95 11.41 -21.61 3.92
C SER A 95 12.64 -22.51 4.02
N ARG A 96 12.66 -23.66 3.34
CA ARG A 96 13.86 -24.52 3.27
C ARG A 96 15.06 -23.78 2.68
N ARG A 97 14.84 -22.99 1.62
CA ARG A 97 15.93 -22.19 1.02
C ARG A 97 16.43 -21.11 1.97
N LEU A 98 15.52 -20.44 2.69
CA LEU A 98 15.90 -19.45 3.70
C LEU A 98 16.72 -20.08 4.82
N ALA A 99 16.29 -21.22 5.35
CA ALA A 99 17.02 -21.97 6.40
C ALA A 99 18.46 -22.31 5.97
N GLN A 100 18.66 -22.77 4.72
CA GLN A 100 19.99 -23.03 4.17
C GLN A 100 20.87 -21.77 4.08
N LEU A 101 20.27 -20.62 3.77
CA LEU A 101 21.00 -19.36 3.58
C LEU A 101 21.33 -18.66 4.90
N THR A 102 20.43 -18.72 5.87
CA THR A 102 20.53 -17.95 7.12
C THR A 102 21.01 -18.80 8.31
N GLY A 103 20.91 -20.13 8.22
CA GLY A 103 21.14 -21.05 9.34
C GLY A 103 20.01 -21.08 10.36
N ALA A 104 18.90 -20.36 10.12
CA ALA A 104 17.72 -20.43 10.97
C ALA A 104 16.97 -21.75 10.78
N GLU A 105 16.22 -22.17 11.80
CA GLU A 105 15.39 -23.39 11.73
C GLU A 105 14.28 -23.27 10.67
N TRP A 106 13.72 -22.07 10.52
CA TRP A 106 12.67 -21.77 9.56
C TRP A 106 12.61 -20.26 9.24
N GLY A 107 12.02 -19.89 8.10
CA GLY A 107 11.83 -18.50 7.72
C GLY A 107 10.68 -18.29 6.75
N ILE A 108 10.13 -17.08 6.70
CA ILE A 108 9.00 -16.69 5.85
C ILE A 108 9.31 -15.43 5.05
N VAL A 109 8.81 -15.36 3.81
CA VAL A 109 8.81 -14.13 3.01
C VAL A 109 7.48 -13.41 3.22
N THR A 110 7.55 -12.11 3.53
CA THR A 110 6.38 -11.25 3.75
C THR A 110 6.42 -10.05 2.81
N ALA A 111 5.41 -9.19 2.85
CA ALA A 111 5.35 -7.97 2.03
C ALA A 111 6.49 -6.97 2.34
N GLY A 112 7.18 -7.09 3.48
CA GLY A 112 8.31 -6.24 3.84
C GLY A 112 8.66 -6.34 5.33
N CYS A 113 9.72 -5.64 5.74
CA CYS A 113 10.23 -5.72 7.12
C CYS A 113 9.18 -5.32 8.18
N ALA A 114 8.40 -4.26 7.93
CA ALA A 114 7.33 -3.84 8.84
C ALA A 114 6.26 -4.94 9.01
N ALA A 115 5.82 -5.56 7.91
CA ALA A 115 4.88 -6.67 7.95
C ALA A 115 5.45 -7.88 8.70
N ALA A 116 6.73 -8.22 8.46
CA ALA A 116 7.42 -9.28 9.20
C ALA A 116 7.45 -9.00 10.71
N GLN A 117 7.76 -7.76 11.12
CA GLN A 117 7.73 -7.36 12.53
C GLN A 117 6.33 -7.49 13.13
N THR A 118 5.30 -7.00 12.43
CA THR A 118 3.91 -7.14 12.87
C THR A 118 3.52 -8.59 13.07
N LEU A 119 3.77 -9.45 12.07
CA LEU A 119 3.45 -10.88 12.14
C LEU A 119 4.23 -11.58 13.26
N ALA A 120 5.52 -11.27 13.43
CA ALA A 120 6.32 -11.81 14.51
C ALA A 120 5.80 -11.38 15.89
N THR A 121 5.42 -10.11 16.06
CA THR A 121 4.80 -9.63 17.29
C THR A 121 3.46 -10.32 17.55
N CYS A 122 2.59 -10.42 16.55
CA CYS A 122 1.32 -11.15 16.66
C CYS A 122 1.53 -12.61 17.06
N ALA A 123 2.51 -13.30 16.48
CA ALA A 123 2.84 -14.68 16.83
C ALA A 123 3.33 -14.80 18.28
N CYS A 124 4.18 -13.88 18.76
CA CYS A 124 4.64 -13.87 20.15
C CYS A 124 3.53 -13.55 21.16
N VAL A 125 2.53 -12.75 20.77
CA VAL A 125 1.41 -12.35 21.63
C VAL A 125 0.33 -13.44 21.69
N ALA A 126 -0.09 -13.96 20.54
CA ALA A 126 -1.15 -14.97 20.46
C ALA A 126 -0.63 -16.39 20.79
N GLY A 127 0.64 -16.68 20.49
CA GLY A 127 1.20 -18.02 20.61
C GLY A 127 0.59 -18.98 19.58
N ALA A 128 0.38 -20.24 19.97
CA ALA A 128 -0.25 -21.28 19.15
C ALA A 128 -1.76 -21.45 19.44
N ASP A 129 -2.41 -20.46 20.07
CA ASP A 129 -3.81 -20.49 20.47
C ASP A 129 -4.71 -19.89 19.36
N PRO A 130 -5.56 -20.68 18.68
CA PRO A 130 -6.40 -20.20 17.59
C PRO A 130 -7.43 -19.14 18.01
N GLU A 131 -7.95 -19.22 19.24
CA GLU A 131 -8.92 -18.24 19.73
C GLU A 131 -8.27 -16.87 19.91
N ARG A 132 -7.02 -16.87 20.41
CA ARG A 132 -6.23 -15.63 20.52
C ARG A 132 -5.87 -15.06 19.16
N MET A 133 -5.51 -15.90 18.19
CA MET A 133 -5.21 -15.46 16.81
C MET A 133 -6.42 -14.77 16.17
N GLN A 134 -7.62 -15.36 16.29
CA GLN A 134 -8.85 -14.80 15.72
C GLN A 134 -9.27 -13.47 16.36
N ARG A 135 -8.91 -13.26 17.63
CA ARG A 135 -9.24 -12.04 18.38
C ARG A 135 -8.37 -10.84 18.02
N LEU A 136 -7.21 -11.03 17.37
CA LEU A 136 -6.33 -9.93 17.01
C LEU A 136 -7.09 -8.90 16.14
N PRO A 137 -6.93 -7.58 16.40
CA PRO A 137 -5.95 -6.95 17.29
C PRO A 137 -6.43 -6.69 18.73
N ASN A 138 -7.56 -7.25 19.19
CA ASN A 138 -8.00 -7.11 20.58
C ASN A 138 -7.07 -7.94 21.50
N LEU A 139 -6.27 -7.26 22.32
CA LEU A 139 -5.26 -7.86 23.20
C LEU A 139 -5.70 -8.09 24.64
N GLU A 140 -7.00 -7.96 24.96
CA GLU A 140 -7.48 -8.13 26.33
C GLU A 140 -7.12 -9.52 26.90
N GLY A 141 -6.43 -9.53 28.05
CA GLY A 141 -5.91 -10.75 28.67
C GLY A 141 -4.68 -11.36 27.98
N MET A 142 -4.05 -10.66 27.04
CA MET A 142 -2.83 -11.07 26.33
C MET A 142 -1.66 -10.12 26.61
N LYS A 143 -0.45 -10.52 26.22
CA LYS A 143 0.73 -9.65 26.28
C LYS A 143 0.55 -8.48 25.31
N ASN A 144 0.96 -7.29 25.72
CA ASN A 144 0.74 -6.05 24.94
C ASN A 144 1.98 -5.14 24.89
N GLU A 145 3.17 -5.65 25.24
CA GLU A 145 4.42 -4.89 25.27
C GLU A 145 5.48 -5.54 24.39
N VAL A 146 6.30 -4.70 23.74
CA VAL A 146 7.44 -5.11 22.91
C VAL A 146 8.69 -4.37 23.36
N VAL A 147 9.79 -5.11 23.51
CA VAL A 147 11.09 -4.53 23.86
C VAL A 147 11.78 -4.01 22.59
N ILE A 148 12.15 -2.73 22.58
CA ILE A 148 12.87 -2.09 21.47
C ILE A 148 14.23 -1.59 21.98
N PRO A 149 15.36 -2.09 21.42
CA PRO A 149 16.70 -1.60 21.73
C PRO A 149 16.82 -0.10 21.50
N ARG A 150 17.54 0.61 22.38
CA ARG A 150 17.64 2.08 22.35
C ARG A 150 18.16 2.62 21.02
N HIS A 151 19.13 1.94 20.40
CA HIS A 151 19.72 2.33 19.12
C HIS A 151 18.81 2.07 17.90
N SER A 152 17.71 1.33 18.09
CA SER A 152 16.72 1.03 17.05
C SER A 152 15.44 1.85 17.20
N ARG A 153 15.44 2.85 18.10
CA ARG A 153 14.39 3.86 18.18
C ARG A 153 14.78 4.99 17.22
N ASN A 154 13.94 5.24 16.21
CA ASN A 154 14.12 6.33 15.25
C ASN A 154 14.09 7.70 15.94
#